data_AF-A0A8D8TYM5-F1
#
_entry.id   AF-A0A8D8TYM5-F1
#
_cell.length_a   1.000
_cell.length_b   1.000
_cell.length_c   1.000
_cell.angle_alpha   90.00
_cell.angle_beta   90.00
_cell.angle_gamma   90.00
#
_symmetry.space_group_name_H-M   'P 1'
#
loop_
_entity.id
_entity.type
_entity.pdbx_description
1 polymer ?
#
loop_
_entity_poly.entity_id
_entity_poly.type
_entity_poly.pdbx_seq_one_letter_code
_entity_poly.pdbx_strand_id
1 'polypeptide(L)'
;MFCSTNLPPRGDDLLAHNCKEMIQSPGYPYVCCICSNVSKQVWKFKRHFLVHTKEKNFSCTLCEYRTCYLNDLQKHLRKHTGEKPYKCSLCSYACTRNFHLIAHMRNKHAGEN
;
A
#
# COMPACT_ATOMS: atom_id res chain seq x y z
N MET A 1 18.66 10.33 -16.74
CA MET A 1 18.07 10.85 -15.48
C MET A 1 17.33 9.70 -14.82
N PHE A 2 18.01 8.96 -13.94
CA PHE A 2 17.42 7.81 -13.26
C PHE A 2 16.73 8.33 -11.99
N CYS A 3 15.41 8.12 -11.92
CA CYS A 3 14.60 8.47 -10.76
C CYS A 3 15.08 7.62 -9.58
N SER A 4 15.82 8.23 -8.65
CA SER A 4 16.25 7.62 -7.41
C SER A 4 15.01 7.31 -6.57
N THR A 5 14.50 6.09 -6.70
CA THR A 5 13.62 5.49 -5.71
C THR A 5 14.42 5.48 -4.40
N ASN A 6 14.01 6.30 -3.44
CA ASN A 6 14.40 6.11 -2.05
C ASN A 6 13.89 4.72 -1.64
N LEU A 7 14.73 3.72 -1.86
CA LEU A 7 14.55 2.38 -1.36
C LEU A 7 14.62 2.52 0.17
N PRO A 8 13.63 2.02 0.94
CA PRO A 8 13.80 1.93 2.38
C PRO A 8 15.08 1.11 2.66
N PRO A 9 15.80 1.40 3.75
CA PRO A 9 17.05 0.70 4.05
C PRO A 9 16.84 -0.82 3.96
N ARG A 10 17.68 -1.47 3.16
CA ARG A 10 17.84 -2.92 3.19
C ARG A 10 18.50 -3.25 4.52
N GLY A 11 17.74 -3.82 5.43
CA GLY A 11 18.31 -4.55 6.54
C GLY A 11 17.69 -4.28 7.91
N ASP A 12 17.25 -5.37 8.53
CA ASP A 12 17.55 -5.72 9.92
C ASP A 12 16.89 -4.97 11.09
N ASP A 13 16.44 -3.71 10.99
CA ASP A 13 16.13 -2.94 12.22
C ASP A 13 14.63 -2.62 12.48
N LEU A 14 13.72 -3.36 11.86
CA LEU A 14 12.27 -3.31 12.20
C LEU A 14 11.82 -4.49 13.09
N LEU A 15 12.76 -5.25 13.64
CA LEU A 15 12.50 -6.47 14.42
C LEU A 15 12.95 -6.39 15.89
N ALA A 16 13.53 -5.27 16.33
CA ALA A 16 14.17 -5.24 17.65
C ALA A 16 13.24 -4.97 18.84
N HIS A 17 12.05 -4.38 18.67
CA HIS A 17 11.19 -4.03 19.81
C HIS A 17 9.76 -4.57 19.75
N ASN A 18 9.59 -5.74 20.37
CA ASN A 18 8.34 -6.23 20.98
C ASN A 18 7.39 -7.12 20.18
N CYS A 19 7.93 -8.22 19.61
CA CYS A 19 7.18 -9.48 19.66
C CYS A 19 8.16 -10.66 19.56
N LYS A 20 8.96 -10.89 20.61
CA LYS A 20 9.82 -12.08 20.72
C LYS A 20 9.03 -13.39 20.78
N GLU A 21 7.70 -13.35 20.85
CA GLU A 21 6.85 -14.52 20.87
C GLU A 21 5.69 -14.38 19.88
N MET A 22 5.97 -14.72 18.63
CA MET A 22 4.93 -15.09 17.67
C MET A 22 4.24 -16.35 18.22
N ILE A 23 3.01 -16.23 18.74
CA ILE A 23 2.25 -17.39 19.20
C ILE A 23 1.82 -18.19 17.95
N GLN A 24 2.55 -19.26 17.66
CA GLN A 24 2.23 -20.20 16.58
C GLN A 24 1.13 -21.16 17.07
N SER A 25 -0.13 -20.87 16.80
CA SER A 25 -1.21 -21.84 16.96
C SER A 25 -1.39 -22.68 15.69
N PRO A 26 -1.73 -23.98 15.79
CA PRO A 26 -1.93 -24.83 14.61
C PRO A 26 -3.17 -24.35 13.84
N GLY A 27 -2.94 -23.50 12.83
CA GLY A 27 -3.97 -22.91 11.96
C GLY A 27 -3.85 -21.39 11.77
N TYR A 28 -3.28 -20.66 12.73
CA TYR A 28 -3.16 -19.19 12.72
C TYR A 28 -1.86 -18.70 13.42
N PRO A 29 -0.80 -18.41 12.66
CA PRO A 29 0.55 -18.22 13.21
C PRO A 29 0.94 -16.80 13.67
N TYR A 30 0.16 -15.74 13.38
CA TYR A 30 0.54 -14.37 13.76
C TYR A 30 -0.64 -13.60 14.33
N VAL A 31 -0.62 -13.35 15.65
CA VAL A 31 -1.66 -12.59 16.35
C VAL A 31 -1.09 -11.27 16.85
N CYS A 32 -1.79 -10.16 16.61
CA CYS A 32 -1.41 -8.85 17.12
C CYS A 32 -1.79 -8.72 18.60
N CYS A 33 -0.80 -8.49 19.46
CA CYS A 33 -1.04 -8.27 20.90
C CYS A 33 -1.79 -6.95 21.21
N ILE A 34 -1.85 -6.01 20.27
CA ILE A 34 -2.47 -4.68 20.47
C ILE A 34 -3.97 -4.71 20.13
N CYS A 35 -4.36 -5.41 19.06
CA CYS A 35 -5.76 -5.40 18.59
C CYS A 35 -6.29 -6.77 18.16
N SER A 36 -5.61 -7.85 18.56
CA SER A 36 -5.98 -9.25 18.30
C SER A 36 -6.20 -9.59 16.82
N ASN A 37 -5.66 -8.77 15.90
CA ASN A 37 -5.71 -9.07 14.47
C ASN A 37 -4.90 -10.33 14.19
N VAL A 38 -5.53 -11.27 13.50
CA VAL A 38 -4.88 -12.53 13.13
C VAL A 38 -4.48 -12.51 11.67
N SER A 39 -3.21 -12.79 11.42
CA SER A 39 -2.61 -12.88 10.10
C SER A 39 -2.06 -14.28 9.87
N LYS A 40 -2.24 -14.77 8.64
CA LYS A 40 -1.68 -16.06 8.21
C LYS A 40 -0.24 -15.94 7.70
N GLN A 41 0.25 -14.72 7.48
CA GLN A 41 1.54 -14.44 6.84
C GLN A 41 2.32 -13.39 7.63
N VAL A 42 3.64 -13.61 7.81
CA VAL A 42 4.55 -12.71 8.55
C VAL A 42 4.50 -11.29 7.99
N TRP A 43 4.60 -11.14 6.67
CA TRP A 43 4.66 -9.81 6.05
C TRP A 43 3.33 -9.05 6.20
N LYS A 44 2.18 -9.75 6.22
CA LYS A 44 0.87 -9.14 6.48
C LYS A 44 0.78 -8.65 7.91
N PHE A 45 1.28 -9.44 8.85
CA PHE A 45 1.40 -9.08 10.25
C PHE A 45 2.31 -7.86 10.46
N LYS A 46 3.53 -7.88 9.90
CA LYS A 46 4.46 -6.74 9.93
C LYS A 46 3.83 -5.48 9.35
N ARG A 47 3.17 -5.59 8.20
CA ARG A 47 2.44 -4.48 7.56
C ARG A 47 1.33 -3.94 8.47
N HIS A 48 0.57 -4.81 9.11
CA HIS A 48 -0.47 -4.43 10.07
C HIS A 48 0.12 -3.70 11.28
N PHE A 49 1.25 -4.18 11.80
CA PHE A 49 1.90 -3.59 12.97
C PHE A 49 2.32 -2.12 12.75
N LEU A 50 2.65 -1.73 11.51
CA LEU A 50 2.93 -0.34 11.14
C LEU A 50 1.76 0.63 11.42
N VAL A 51 0.53 0.12 11.52
CA VAL A 51 -0.64 0.94 11.88
C VAL A 51 -0.56 1.38 13.35
N HIS A 52 0.00 0.54 14.21
CA HIS A 52 0.13 0.83 15.64
C HIS A 52 1.36 1.69 15.95
N THR A 53 2.49 1.44 15.26
CA THR A 53 3.72 2.21 15.49
C THR A 53 3.62 3.65 14.96
N LYS A 54 2.63 3.95 14.12
CA LYS A 54 2.47 5.24 13.41
C LYS A 54 3.70 5.65 12.60
N GLU A 55 4.61 4.72 12.34
CA GLU A 55 5.83 4.96 11.59
C GLU A 55 5.48 5.10 10.10
N LYS A 56 5.49 6.36 9.63
CA LYS A 56 5.28 6.69 8.23
C LYS A 56 6.63 6.67 7.50
N ASN A 57 7.10 5.46 7.23
CA ASN A 57 8.43 5.18 6.67
C ASN A 57 8.63 5.69 5.23
N PHE A 58 7.55 6.06 4.53
CA PHE A 58 7.60 6.54 3.17
C PHE A 58 7.13 7.99 3.10
N SER A 59 8.02 8.89 2.75
CA SER A 59 7.73 10.32 2.55
C SER A 59 7.71 10.68 1.06
N CYS A 60 6.82 11.60 0.70
CA CYS A 60 6.84 12.26 -0.58
C CYS A 60 8.01 13.24 -0.63
N THR A 61 8.70 13.30 -1.78
CA THR A 61 9.78 14.26 -2.02
C THR A 61 9.27 15.62 -2.49
N LEU A 62 8.00 15.69 -2.91
CA LEU A 62 7.39 16.89 -3.48
C LEU A 62 6.45 17.62 -2.51
N CYS A 63 6.10 17.00 -1.38
CA CYS A 63 5.29 17.61 -0.33
C CYS A 63 5.48 16.87 1.01
N GLU A 64 4.86 17.37 2.07
CA GLU A 64 4.96 16.79 3.43
C GLU A 64 4.15 15.50 3.63
N TYR A 65 3.57 14.94 2.57
CA TYR A 65 2.79 13.71 2.68
C TYR A 65 3.68 12.52 3.06
N ARG A 66 3.24 11.76 4.08
CA ARG A 66 3.91 10.53 4.51
C ARG A 66 2.91 9.39 4.66
N THR A 67 3.36 8.17 4.39
CA THR A 67 2.58 6.93 4.49
C THR A 67 3.43 5.79 5.03
N CYS A 68 2.77 4.79 5.62
CA CYS A 68 3.41 3.54 6.04
C CYS A 68 3.55 2.53 4.89
N TYR A 69 2.99 2.80 3.71
CA TYR A 69 3.02 1.87 2.58
C TYR A 69 3.57 2.48 1.29
N LEU A 70 4.56 1.81 0.69
CA LEU A 70 5.19 2.24 -0.56
C LEU A 70 4.20 2.36 -1.72
N ASN A 71 3.25 1.42 -1.85
CA ASN A 71 2.24 1.46 -2.91
C ASN A 71 1.34 2.70 -2.80
N ASP A 72 1.08 3.18 -1.59
CA ASP A 72 0.31 4.40 -1.37
C ASP A 72 1.13 5.66 -1.65
N LEU A 73 2.45 5.62 -1.40
CA LEU A 73 3.35 6.69 -1.85
C LEU A 73 3.37 6.76 -3.38
N GLN A 74 3.51 5.64 -4.07
CA GLN A 74 3.49 5.59 -5.54
C GLN A 74 2.17 6.12 -6.12
N LYS A 75 1.03 5.72 -5.55
CA LYS A 75 -0.27 6.28 -5.94
C LYS A 75 -0.36 7.78 -5.64
N HIS A 76 0.21 8.23 -4.53
CA HIS A 76 0.26 9.65 -4.17
C HIS A 76 1.09 10.45 -5.18
N LEU A 77 2.26 9.94 -5.61
CA LEU A 77 3.12 10.62 -6.58
C LEU A 77 2.42 10.89 -7.92
N ARG A 78 1.47 10.04 -8.32
CA ARG A 78 0.63 10.27 -9.51
C ARG A 78 -0.20 11.56 -9.45
N LYS A 79 -0.45 12.10 -8.25
CA LYS A 79 -1.11 13.40 -8.10
C LYS A 79 -0.21 14.56 -8.53
N HIS A 80 1.10 14.42 -8.32
CA HIS A 80 2.09 15.42 -8.73
C HIS A 80 2.45 15.31 -10.21
N THR A 81 2.63 14.09 -10.71
CA THR A 81 3.00 13.86 -12.11
C THR A 81 1.81 13.94 -13.07
N GLY A 82 0.58 13.88 -12.56
CA GLY A 82 -0.63 13.81 -13.38
C GLY A 82 -0.77 12.49 -14.16
N GLU A 83 0.07 11.49 -13.88
CA GLU A 83 0.08 10.23 -14.60
C GLU A 83 -1.23 9.46 -14.39
N LYS A 84 -1.92 9.16 -15.49
CA LYS A 84 -3.19 8.41 -15.51
C LYS A 84 -2.99 7.09 -16.27
N PRO A 85 -2.44 6.06 -15.60
CA PRO A 85 -2.12 4.79 -16.26
C PRO A 85 -3.35 3.97 -16.64
N TYR A 86 -4.51 4.22 -16.01
CA TYR A 86 -5.73 3.48 -16.30
C TYR A 86 -6.58 4.28 -17.29
N LYS A 87 -6.57 3.87 -18.55
CA LYS A 87 -7.33 4.50 -19.63
C LYS A 87 -8.53 3.63 -20.00
N CYS A 88 -9.65 4.27 -20.31
CA CYS A 88 -10.79 3.61 -20.93
C CYS A 88 -10.43 3.28 -22.38
N SER A 89 -10.77 2.08 -22.83
CA SER A 89 -10.60 1.66 -24.23
C SER A 89 -11.69 2.20 -25.15
N LEU A 90 -12.82 2.64 -24.59
CA LEU A 90 -14.03 3.02 -25.31
C LEU A 90 -14.20 4.54 -25.41
N CYS A 91 -13.53 5.30 -24.56
CA CYS A 91 -13.54 6.76 -24.60
C CYS A 91 -12.23 7.36 -24.08
N SER A 92 -12.07 8.68 -24.18
CA SER A 92 -10.87 9.41 -23.74
C SER A 92 -10.72 9.53 -22.21
N TYR A 93 -11.55 8.83 -21.42
CA TYR A 93 -11.46 8.87 -19.96
C TYR A 93 -10.21 8.16 -19.47
N ALA A 94 -9.46 8.82 -18.57
CA ALA A 94 -8.28 8.25 -17.93
C ALA A 94 -8.24 8.64 -16.46
N CYS A 95 -7.81 7.71 -15.61
CA CYS A 95 -7.75 7.88 -14.16
C CYS A 95 -6.49 7.27 -13.55
N THR A 96 -6.23 7.66 -12.30
CA THR A 96 -5.00 7.29 -11.58
C THR A 96 -5.13 5.99 -10.79
N ARG A 97 -6.36 5.48 -10.60
CA ARG A 97 -6.69 4.30 -9.77
C ARG A 97 -7.60 3.33 -10.54
N ASN A 98 -7.29 2.04 -10.50
CA ASN A 98 -7.99 1.00 -11.25
C ASN A 98 -9.51 0.95 -10.96
N PHE A 99 -9.92 0.95 -9.68
CA PHE A 99 -11.36 0.86 -9.36
C PHE A 99 -12.18 2.04 -9.88
N HIS A 100 -11.57 3.22 -10.11
CA HIS A 100 -12.27 4.31 -10.80
C HIS A 100 -12.53 3.96 -12.27
N LEU A 101 -11.60 3.27 -12.95
CA LEU A 101 -11.81 2.77 -14.30
C LEU A 101 -12.90 1.70 -14.31
N ILE A 102 -12.86 0.73 -13.40
CA ILE A 102 -13.91 -0.32 -13.30
C ILE A 102 -15.29 0.31 -13.08
N ALA A 103 -15.40 1.24 -12.13
CA ALA A 103 -16.66 1.94 -11.88
C ALA A 103 -17.10 2.78 -13.09
N HIS A 104 -16.16 3.44 -13.78
CA HIS A 104 -16.44 4.15 -15.01
C HIS A 104 -16.98 3.21 -16.09
N MET A 105 -16.32 2.09 -16.36
CA MET A 105 -16.78 1.08 -17.32
C MET A 105 -18.18 0.59 -16.97
N ARG A 106 -18.41 0.24 -15.71
CA ARG A 106 -19.72 -0.25 -15.25
C ARG A 106 -20.82 0.81 -15.33
N ASN A 107 -20.53 2.09 -15.19
CA ASN A 107 -21.56 3.13 -15.16
C ASN A 107 -21.78 3.82 -16.52
N LYS A 108 -20.77 3.81 -17.40
CA LYS A 108 -20.77 4.53 -18.68
C LYS A 108 -20.78 3.61 -19.89
N HIS A 109 -20.32 2.37 -19.73
CA HIS A 109 -20.18 1.39 -20.81
C HIS A 109 -20.81 0.02 -20.44
N ALA A 110 -21.74 -0.02 -19.49
CA ALA A 110 -22.44 -1.25 -19.05
C ALA A 110 -23.34 -1.90 -20.12
N GLY A 111 -23.26 -1.46 -21.37
CA GLY A 111 -24.04 -1.98 -22.50
C GLY A 111 -23.18 -2.53 -23.65
N GLU A 112 -21.87 -2.69 -23.48
CA GLU A 112 -21.00 -3.27 -24.50
C GLU A 112 -20.57 -4.69 -24.07
N ASN A 113 -21.49 -5.65 -24.23
CA ASN A 113 -21.18 -7.07 -24.29
C ASN A 113 -22.23 -7.82 -25.10
#